data_AF-A0A0T9P618-F1
#
_entry.id   AF-A0A0T9P618-F1
#
_cell.length_a   1.000
_cell.length_b   1.000
_cell.length_c   1.000
_cell.angle_alpha   90.00
_cell.angle_beta   90.00
_cell.angle_gamma   90.00
#
_symmetry.space_group_name_H-M   'P 1'
#
loop_
_entity.id
_entity.type
_entity.pdbx_description
1 polymer ?
#
loop_
_entity_poly.entity_id
_entity_poly.type
_entity_poly.pdbx_seq_one_letter_code
_entity_poly.pdbx_strand_id
1 'polypeptide(L)'
;MSSLESIVELSDLLTDLPRFEQKLVIFAAKLNLDLTQFCADHISLRCHQTETAQRWRRGLQQCGHLMSETPINGRPICLFDLTQPLTVGPWKIDCVELPYPGKTHYPHEGWEHVELVLSGDSQTLMQRARALLPATLPEGVTIKFSSPQGEHERLANPTLAVSDGEVTIKFHPYTLRQIIDSERNG
;
A
#
# COMPACT_ATOMS: atom_id res chain seq x y z
N MET A 1 -10.47 4.93 -20.97
CA MET A 1 -9.75 5.44 -19.79
C MET A 1 -8.46 6.10 -20.24
N SER A 2 -8.04 7.15 -19.56
CA SER A 2 -6.83 7.91 -19.90
C SER A 2 -5.58 7.21 -19.36
N SER A 3 -4.43 7.42 -20.00
CA SER A 3 -3.14 7.01 -19.40
C SER A 3 -2.87 7.86 -18.16
N LEU A 4 -2.34 7.25 -17.10
CA LEU A 4 -1.98 7.95 -15.86
C LEU A 4 -1.09 9.18 -16.14
N GLU A 5 -0.17 9.04 -17.10
CA GLU A 5 0.76 10.09 -17.57
C GLU A 5 0.08 11.36 -18.11
N SER A 6 -1.16 11.23 -18.57
CA SER A 6 -1.92 12.34 -19.19
C SER A 6 -2.86 13.06 -18.22
N ILE A 7 -2.97 12.58 -16.98
CA ILE A 7 -3.94 13.08 -16.00
C ILE A 7 -3.28 14.14 -15.13
N VAL A 8 -3.69 15.40 -15.33
CA VAL A 8 -3.14 16.58 -14.63
C VAL A 8 -3.24 16.44 -13.11
N GLU A 9 -4.34 15.87 -12.61
CA GLU A 9 -4.57 15.66 -11.19
C GLU A 9 -3.55 14.73 -10.51
N LEU A 10 -2.84 13.89 -11.28
CA LEU A 10 -1.87 12.90 -10.79
C LEU A 10 -0.41 13.24 -11.16
N SER A 11 -0.18 14.41 -11.76
CA SER A 11 1.16 14.83 -12.21
C SER A 11 2.22 14.88 -11.11
N ASP A 12 1.81 15.25 -9.88
CA ASP A 12 2.67 15.22 -8.70
C ASP A 12 3.06 13.79 -8.30
N LEU A 13 2.15 12.82 -8.39
CA LEU A 13 2.44 11.41 -8.09
C LEU A 13 3.41 10.79 -9.10
N LEU A 14 3.30 11.15 -10.37
CA LEU A 14 4.25 10.72 -11.40
C LEU A 14 5.65 11.26 -11.15
N THR A 15 5.72 12.53 -10.75
CA THR A 15 6.99 13.19 -10.40
C THR A 15 7.60 12.60 -9.13
N ASP A 16 6.76 12.18 -8.18
CA ASP A 16 7.18 11.60 -6.90
C ASP A 16 7.63 10.13 -7.02
N LEU A 17 7.13 9.39 -8.02
CA LEU A 17 7.36 7.95 -8.12
C LEU A 17 8.86 7.56 -8.16
N PRO A 18 9.74 8.19 -8.95
CA PRO A 18 11.16 7.86 -8.95
C PRO A 18 11.83 8.02 -7.57
N ARG A 19 11.42 9.03 -6.79
CA ARG A 19 11.89 9.22 -5.40
C ARG A 19 11.47 8.04 -4.54
N PHE A 20 10.21 7.62 -4.64
CA PHE A 20 9.69 6.48 -3.88
C PHE A 20 10.41 5.18 -4.25
N GLU A 21 10.58 4.89 -5.54
CA GLU A 21 11.28 3.69 -6.02
C GLU A 21 12.72 3.64 -5.53
N GLN A 22 13.44 4.77 -5.56
CA GLN A 22 14.81 4.83 -5.05
C GLN A 22 14.86 4.50 -3.55
N LYS A 23 13.96 5.08 -2.74
CA LYS A 23 13.89 4.79 -1.31
C LYS A 23 13.54 3.33 -1.05
N LEU A 24 12.59 2.78 -1.80
CA LEU A 24 12.17 1.40 -1.70
C LEU A 24 13.34 0.43 -1.98
N VAL A 25 14.12 0.66 -3.04
CA VAL A 25 15.30 -0.17 -3.38
C VAL A 25 16.37 -0.11 -2.28
N ILE A 26 16.68 1.10 -1.79
CA ILE A 26 17.64 1.28 -0.70
C ILE A 26 17.18 0.56 0.56
N PHE A 27 15.89 0.69 0.89
CA PHE A 27 15.33 0.06 2.08
C PHE A 27 15.27 -1.46 1.97
N ALA A 28 14.88 -2.00 0.81
CA ALA A 28 14.91 -3.44 0.55
C ALA A 28 16.33 -4.01 0.70
N ALA A 29 17.34 -3.32 0.16
CA ALA A 29 18.74 -3.71 0.33
C ALA A 29 19.17 -3.68 1.81
N LYS A 30 18.77 -2.64 2.56
CA LYS A 30 19.02 -2.53 4.01
C LYS A 30 18.39 -3.70 4.80
N LEU A 31 17.28 -4.25 4.33
CA LEU A 31 16.60 -5.41 4.90
C LEU A 31 17.08 -6.76 4.35
N ASN A 32 18.02 -6.81 3.41
CA ASN A 32 18.37 -8.01 2.64
C ASN A 32 17.16 -8.69 1.97
N LEU A 33 16.18 -7.89 1.54
CA LEU A 33 15.00 -8.38 0.81
C LEU A 33 15.23 -8.31 -0.70
N ASP A 34 15.08 -9.45 -1.36
CA ASP A 34 14.98 -9.53 -2.81
C ASP A 34 13.52 -9.30 -3.23
N LEU A 35 13.23 -8.09 -3.72
CA LEU A 35 11.87 -7.69 -4.11
C LEU A 35 11.27 -8.55 -5.23
N THR A 36 12.10 -9.21 -6.05
CA THR A 36 11.64 -10.07 -7.15
C THR A 36 10.96 -11.35 -6.67
N GLN A 37 11.15 -11.74 -5.40
CA GLN A 37 10.54 -12.92 -4.80
C GLN A 37 9.12 -12.69 -4.31
N PHE A 38 8.62 -11.45 -4.40
CA PHE A 38 7.32 -11.06 -3.88
C PHE A 38 6.39 -10.58 -4.99
N CYS A 39 5.10 -10.79 -4.77
CA CYS A 39 4.04 -10.10 -5.50
C CYS A 39 3.59 -8.90 -4.67
N ALA A 40 3.69 -7.70 -5.23
CA ALA A 40 3.04 -6.52 -4.64
C ALA A 40 1.54 -6.58 -4.92
N ASP A 41 0.75 -6.50 -3.85
CA ASP A 41 -0.71 -6.41 -3.92
C ASP A 41 -1.14 -5.02 -4.36
N HIS A 42 -0.69 -4.01 -3.61
CA HIS A 42 -1.05 -2.62 -3.84
C HIS A 42 0.05 -1.66 -3.39
N ILE A 43 -0.04 -0.45 -3.90
CA ILE A 43 0.78 0.70 -3.49
C ILE A 43 -0.13 1.76 -2.88
N SER A 44 0.37 2.45 -1.84
CA SER A 44 -0.47 3.34 -1.04
C SER A 44 0.07 4.76 -0.97
N LEU A 45 -0.88 5.68 -1.02
CA LEU A 45 -0.65 7.11 -0.91
C LEU A 45 -0.79 7.59 0.54
N ARG A 46 -0.18 8.75 0.83
CA ARG A 46 -0.50 9.57 2.00
C ARG A 46 -0.64 11.02 1.60
N CYS A 47 -1.57 11.70 2.23
CA CYS A 47 -1.75 13.15 2.15
C CYS A 47 -2.20 13.69 3.51
N HIS A 48 -2.00 14.98 3.72
CA HIS A 48 -2.47 15.71 4.90
C HIS A 48 -3.58 16.72 4.57
N GLN A 49 -3.85 16.99 3.28
CA GLN A 49 -4.95 17.85 2.84
C GLN A 49 -6.09 17.05 2.18
N THR A 50 -7.32 17.36 2.56
CA THR A 50 -8.51 16.69 1.99
C THR A 50 -8.65 17.02 0.51
N GLU A 51 -8.27 18.23 0.12
CA GLU A 51 -8.25 18.73 -1.25
C GLU A 51 -7.29 17.91 -2.13
N THR A 52 -6.12 17.55 -1.59
CA THR A 52 -5.17 16.65 -2.25
C THR A 52 -5.79 15.26 -2.47
N ALA A 53 -6.40 14.66 -1.43
CA ALA A 53 -7.09 13.37 -1.58
C ALA A 53 -8.20 13.42 -2.62
N GLN A 54 -9.02 14.47 -2.62
CA GLN A 54 -10.09 14.64 -3.60
C GLN A 54 -9.56 14.82 -5.03
N ARG A 55 -8.46 15.56 -5.20
CA ARG A 55 -7.78 15.72 -6.49
C ARG A 55 -7.28 14.38 -7.00
N TRP A 56 -6.53 13.63 -6.19
CA TRP A 56 -6.06 12.30 -6.59
C TRP A 56 -7.20 11.33 -6.85
N ARG A 57 -8.28 11.34 -6.06
CA ARG A 57 -9.49 10.55 -6.32
C ARG A 57 -10.06 10.83 -7.71
N ARG A 58 -10.24 12.12 -8.07
CA ARG A 58 -10.72 12.50 -9.42
C ARG A 58 -9.78 12.03 -10.52
N GLY A 59 -8.46 12.08 -10.29
CA GLY A 59 -7.48 11.57 -11.24
C GLY A 59 -7.55 10.06 -11.39
N LEU A 60 -7.52 9.31 -10.28
CA LEU A 60 -7.56 7.84 -10.29
C LEU A 60 -8.85 7.30 -10.93
N GLN A 61 -9.98 8.00 -10.81
CA GLN A 61 -11.23 7.64 -11.49
C GLN A 61 -11.17 7.78 -13.02
N GLN A 62 -10.18 8.50 -13.58
CA GLN A 62 -10.00 8.63 -15.03
C GLN A 62 -9.18 7.49 -15.64
N CYS A 63 -8.32 6.84 -14.85
CA CYS A 63 -7.45 5.73 -15.25
C CYS A 63 -7.76 4.39 -14.56
N GLY A 64 -8.75 4.35 -13.68
CA GLY A 64 -9.14 3.16 -12.94
C GLY A 64 -10.56 3.22 -12.37
N HIS A 65 -10.95 2.14 -11.70
CA HIS A 65 -12.28 1.96 -11.13
C HIS A 65 -12.19 1.92 -9.60
N LEU A 66 -13.12 2.56 -8.90
CA LEU A 66 -13.22 2.44 -7.45
C LEU A 66 -13.71 1.04 -7.08
N MET A 67 -12.85 0.20 -6.51
CA MET A 67 -13.19 -1.14 -6.05
C MET A 67 -13.94 -1.12 -4.72
N SER A 68 -13.47 -0.28 -3.79
CA SER A 68 -14.02 -0.17 -2.44
C SER A 68 -13.77 1.22 -1.88
N GLU A 69 -14.68 1.67 -1.02
CA GLU A 69 -14.52 2.84 -0.17
C GLU A 69 -15.02 2.48 1.23
N THR A 70 -14.08 2.36 2.17
CA THR A 70 -14.39 1.90 3.52
C THR A 70 -14.05 2.99 4.53
N PRO A 71 -14.97 3.35 5.45
CA PRO A 71 -14.66 4.25 6.55
C PRO A 71 -13.77 3.54 7.57
N ILE A 72 -12.54 4.02 7.77
CA ILE A 72 -11.59 3.46 8.73
C ILE A 72 -11.12 4.59 9.65
N ASN A 73 -11.37 4.46 10.96
CA ASN A 73 -11.04 5.48 11.96
C ASN A 73 -11.61 6.88 11.63
N GLY A 74 -12.81 6.95 11.08
CA GLY A 74 -13.52 8.21 10.78
C GLY A 74 -13.10 8.91 9.49
N ARG A 75 -12.29 8.27 8.64
CA ARG A 75 -11.92 8.80 7.31
C ARG A 75 -12.16 7.74 6.23
N PRO A 76 -12.49 8.12 4.99
CA PRO A 76 -12.57 7.15 3.90
C PRO A 76 -11.18 6.68 3.48
N ILE A 77 -11.07 5.39 3.18
CA ILE A 77 -9.95 4.80 2.45
C ILE A 77 -10.53 4.21 1.16
N CYS A 78 -10.03 4.72 0.03
CA CYS A 78 -10.47 4.29 -1.29
C CYS A 78 -9.46 3.32 -1.90
N LEU A 79 -9.95 2.27 -2.53
CA LEU A 79 -9.14 1.32 -3.30
C LEU A 79 -9.50 1.43 -4.77
N PHE A 80 -8.50 1.66 -5.62
CA PHE A 80 -8.68 1.78 -7.06
C PHE A 80 -8.02 0.63 -7.80
N ASP A 81 -8.72 0.13 -8.82
CA ASP A 81 -8.22 -0.82 -9.82
C ASP A 81 -7.85 -0.06 -11.09
N LEU A 82 -6.55 0.11 -11.35
CA LEU A 82 -6.04 0.79 -12.53
C LEU A 82 -6.22 -0.06 -13.78
N THR A 83 -6.65 0.56 -14.88
CA THR A 83 -6.72 -0.14 -16.18
C THR A 83 -5.34 -0.45 -16.75
N GLN A 84 -4.34 0.37 -16.42
CA GLN A 84 -2.95 0.12 -16.75
C GLN A 84 -2.13 0.10 -15.45
N PRO A 85 -1.39 -0.99 -15.17
CA PRO A 85 -0.63 -1.10 -13.94
C PRO A 85 0.53 -0.10 -13.93
N LEU A 86 0.81 0.42 -12.74
CA LEU A 86 2.01 1.21 -12.46
C LEU A 86 3.22 0.29 -12.39
N THR A 87 4.35 0.71 -12.97
CA THR A 87 5.62 0.02 -12.77
C THR A 87 6.26 0.55 -11.51
N VAL A 88 6.54 -0.34 -10.54
CA VAL A 88 7.18 0.02 -9.27
C VAL A 88 8.27 -1.00 -8.99
N GLY A 89 9.52 -0.64 -9.28
CA GLY A 89 10.64 -1.58 -9.21
C GLY A 89 10.39 -2.82 -10.08
N PRO A 90 10.41 -4.06 -9.52
CA PRO A 90 10.15 -5.28 -10.28
C PRO A 90 8.66 -5.54 -10.54
N TRP A 91 7.75 -4.76 -9.97
CA TRP A 91 6.32 -5.06 -9.96
C TRP A 91 5.53 -4.27 -11.01
N LYS A 92 4.42 -4.86 -11.41
CA LYS A 92 3.31 -4.20 -12.11
C LYS A 92 2.13 -4.17 -11.14
N ILE A 93 1.89 -3.02 -10.53
CA ILE A 93 0.87 -2.84 -9.50
C ILE A 93 -0.33 -2.13 -10.11
N ASP A 94 -1.48 -2.78 -10.13
CA ASP A 94 -2.74 -2.21 -10.61
C ASP A 94 -3.66 -1.74 -9.48
N CYS A 95 -3.33 -2.02 -8.22
CA CYS A 95 -4.12 -1.55 -7.08
C CYS A 95 -3.47 -0.35 -6.38
N VAL A 96 -4.22 0.75 -6.27
CA VAL A 96 -3.82 1.96 -5.52
C VAL A 96 -4.73 2.17 -4.32
N GLU A 97 -4.14 2.26 -3.13
CA GLU A 97 -4.83 2.71 -1.92
C GLU A 97 -4.69 4.23 -1.78
N LEU A 98 -5.82 4.91 -1.60
CA LEU A 98 -5.92 6.33 -1.30
C LEU A 98 -6.64 6.54 0.04
N PRO A 99 -5.89 6.62 1.14
CA PRO A 99 -6.41 7.03 2.44
C PRO A 99 -6.57 8.55 2.52
N TYR A 100 -7.77 9.05 2.81
CA TYR A 100 -7.97 10.47 3.13
C TYR A 100 -7.24 10.85 4.42
N PRO A 101 -6.89 12.13 4.68
CA PRO A 101 -6.15 12.52 5.88
C PRO A 101 -6.77 12.00 7.18
N GLY A 102 -5.93 11.50 8.08
CA GLY A 102 -6.32 10.99 9.39
C GLY A 102 -5.71 11.81 10.54
N LYS A 103 -5.66 11.22 11.74
CA LYS A 103 -5.04 11.87 12.91
C LYS A 103 -3.52 12.03 12.81
N THR A 104 -2.86 11.08 12.14
CA THR A 104 -1.41 11.13 11.91
C THR A 104 -1.10 12.09 10.77
N HIS A 105 -0.25 13.08 11.05
CA HIS A 105 0.22 14.02 10.04
C HIS A 105 1.40 13.43 9.26
N TYR A 106 1.24 13.36 7.93
CA TYR A 106 2.29 12.94 7.00
C TYR A 106 2.81 14.19 6.26
N PRO A 107 4.04 14.67 6.55
CA PRO A 107 4.55 15.90 5.94
C PRO A 107 4.67 15.83 4.42
N HIS A 108 4.99 14.64 3.90
CA HIS A 108 5.06 14.37 2.47
C HIS A 108 3.70 13.89 1.96
N GLU A 109 3.28 14.46 0.82
CA GLU A 109 2.11 13.99 0.08
C GLU A 109 2.57 13.25 -1.17
N GLY A 110 2.29 11.96 -1.26
CA GLY A 110 2.64 11.12 -2.40
C GLY A 110 2.69 9.65 -2.03
N TRP A 111 3.58 8.89 -2.67
CA TRP A 111 3.77 7.46 -2.41
C TRP A 111 4.49 7.23 -1.09
N GLU A 112 3.92 6.36 -0.24
CA GLU A 112 4.44 6.12 1.12
C GLU A 112 4.82 4.66 1.38
N HIS A 113 4.03 3.71 0.88
CA HIS A 113 4.30 2.30 1.13
C HIS A 113 3.77 1.36 0.04
N VAL A 114 4.28 0.14 0.07
CA VAL A 114 3.77 -1.01 -0.68
C VAL A 114 3.35 -2.11 0.28
N GLU A 115 2.34 -2.88 -0.10
CA GLU A 115 1.97 -4.10 0.61
C GLU A 115 2.18 -5.33 -0.29
N LEU A 116 2.84 -6.34 0.28
CA LEU A 116 3.26 -7.56 -0.40
C LEU A 116 2.46 -8.75 0.13
N VAL A 117 1.99 -9.60 -0.78
CA VAL A 117 1.27 -10.81 -0.37
C VAL A 117 2.27 -11.86 0.10
N LEU A 118 2.08 -12.34 1.33
CA LEU A 118 2.77 -13.49 1.88
C LEU A 118 1.74 -14.58 2.19
N SER A 119 1.33 -15.30 1.14
CA SER A 119 0.29 -16.33 1.19
C SER A 119 0.61 -17.43 2.23
N GLY A 120 -0.45 -17.99 2.81
CA GLY A 120 -0.37 -19.00 3.86
C GLY A 120 -1.34 -18.66 4.99
N ASP A 121 -1.24 -19.41 6.09
CA ASP A 121 -2.08 -19.19 7.27
C ASP A 121 -1.87 -17.78 7.84
N SER A 122 -2.97 -17.04 8.01
CA SER A 122 -2.96 -15.69 8.56
C SER A 122 -2.43 -15.66 10.00
N GLN A 123 -2.66 -16.71 10.80
CA GLN A 123 -2.19 -16.79 12.19
C GLN A 123 -0.66 -16.82 12.28
N THR A 124 0.02 -17.34 11.25
CA THR A 124 1.48 -17.46 11.23
C THR A 124 2.18 -16.32 10.50
N LEU A 125 1.44 -15.31 10.02
CA LEU A 125 2.00 -14.21 9.22
C LEU A 125 3.17 -13.52 9.93
N MET A 126 3.02 -13.17 11.20
CA MET A 126 4.08 -12.47 11.95
C MET A 126 5.40 -13.25 11.92
N GLN A 127 5.34 -14.56 12.17
CA GLN A 127 6.51 -15.43 12.17
C GLN A 127 7.12 -15.54 10.76
N ARG A 128 6.29 -15.79 9.74
CA ARG A 128 6.75 -15.94 8.35
C ARG A 128 7.38 -14.65 7.83
N ALA A 129 6.73 -13.51 8.04
CA ALA A 129 7.25 -12.21 7.63
C ALA A 129 8.52 -11.83 8.41
N ARG A 130 8.59 -12.13 9.72
CA ARG A 130 9.80 -11.86 10.51
C ARG A 130 11.00 -12.69 10.05
N ALA A 131 10.78 -13.93 9.61
CA ALA A 131 11.83 -14.81 9.10
C ALA A 131 12.47 -14.31 7.80
N LEU A 132 11.79 -13.43 7.05
CA LEU A 132 12.34 -12.77 5.86
C LEU A 132 13.25 -11.58 6.21
N LEU A 133 13.15 -11.06 7.42
CA LEU A 133 13.85 -9.86 7.86
C LEU A 133 15.13 -10.22 8.63
N PRO A 134 16.12 -9.32 8.70
CA PRO A 134 17.32 -9.54 9.47
C PRO A 134 17.00 -9.80 10.95
N ALA A 135 17.70 -10.76 11.55
CA ALA A 135 17.53 -11.14 12.95
C ALA A 135 17.72 -9.94 13.89
N THR A 136 18.73 -9.11 13.62
CA THR A 136 18.90 -7.78 14.21
C THR A 136 18.48 -6.74 13.19
N LEU A 137 17.50 -5.91 13.53
CA LEU A 137 17.07 -4.85 12.64
C LEU A 137 18.18 -3.79 12.50
N PRO A 138 18.41 -3.28 11.28
CA PRO A 138 19.28 -2.13 11.09
C PRO A 138 18.81 -0.91 11.89
N GLU A 139 19.73 0.00 12.21
CA GLU A 139 19.41 1.23 12.94
C GLU A 139 18.32 2.06 12.23
N GLY A 140 17.40 2.61 13.03
CA GLY A 140 16.26 3.39 12.56
C GLY A 140 15.10 2.57 11.98
N VAL A 141 15.24 1.25 11.85
CA VAL A 141 14.17 0.38 11.34
C VAL A 141 13.27 -0.09 12.46
N THR A 142 11.97 0.01 12.25
CA THR A 142 10.93 -0.42 13.19
C THR A 142 10.02 -1.47 12.54
N ILE A 143 9.46 -2.35 13.38
CA ILE A 143 8.39 -3.27 12.97
C ILE A 143 7.15 -2.97 13.78
N LYS A 144 6.00 -2.96 13.11
CA LYS A 144 4.68 -2.93 13.74
C LYS A 144 3.82 -4.07 13.22
N PHE A 145 3.19 -4.80 14.13
CA PHE A 145 2.19 -5.80 13.78
C PHE A 145 0.79 -5.28 14.15
N SER A 146 -0.18 -5.48 13.26
CA SER A 146 -1.58 -5.12 13.49
C SER A 146 -2.51 -6.13 12.84
N SER A 147 -3.69 -6.33 13.40
CA SER A 147 -4.77 -7.10 12.77
C SER A 147 -6.03 -6.24 12.81
N PRO A 148 -6.17 -5.28 11.87
CA PRO A 148 -7.32 -4.38 11.87
C PRO A 148 -8.60 -5.18 11.57
N GLN A 149 -9.53 -5.21 12.52
CA GLN A 149 -10.81 -5.90 12.36
C GLN A 149 -11.82 -4.95 11.69
N GLY A 150 -12.20 -5.25 10.46
CA GLY A 150 -13.30 -4.58 9.76
C GLY A 150 -14.66 -5.02 10.29
N GLU A 151 -15.68 -4.17 10.14
CA GLU A 151 -17.05 -4.47 10.59
C GLU A 151 -17.63 -5.73 9.91
N HIS A 152 -17.23 -5.99 8.66
CA HIS A 152 -17.65 -7.14 7.85
C HIS A 152 -16.53 -8.17 7.65
N GLU A 153 -15.48 -8.17 8.49
CA GLU A 153 -14.30 -9.02 8.29
C GLU A 153 -14.69 -10.50 8.18
N ARG A 154 -14.39 -11.10 7.03
CA ARG A 154 -14.52 -12.56 6.79
C ARG A 154 -13.16 -13.27 6.75
N LEU A 155 -12.13 -12.56 6.31
CA LEU A 155 -10.75 -13.03 6.28
C LEU A 155 -9.91 -12.16 7.20
N ALA A 156 -9.38 -12.75 8.27
CA ALA A 156 -8.45 -12.06 9.15
C ALA A 156 -7.23 -11.62 8.33
N ASN A 157 -6.99 -10.30 8.25
CA ASN A 157 -5.89 -9.74 7.47
C ASN A 157 -4.83 -9.10 8.38
N PRO A 158 -4.10 -9.89 9.19
CA PRO A 158 -2.97 -9.36 9.93
C PRO A 158 -1.95 -8.74 8.96
N THR A 159 -1.22 -7.76 9.46
CA THR A 159 -0.26 -7.00 8.68
C THR A 159 1.00 -6.81 9.52
N LEU A 160 2.15 -7.17 8.96
CA LEU A 160 3.46 -6.79 9.49
C LEU A 160 4.01 -5.65 8.65
N ALA A 161 4.19 -4.48 9.24
CA ALA A 161 4.83 -3.33 8.62
C ALA A 161 6.28 -3.23 9.11
N VAL A 162 7.23 -3.07 8.19
CA VAL A 162 8.62 -2.73 8.46
C VAL A 162 8.92 -1.37 7.82
N SER A 163 9.48 -0.44 8.59
CA SER A 163 9.67 0.95 8.16
C SER A 163 10.98 1.54 8.67
N ASP A 164 11.63 2.39 7.89
CA ASP A 164 12.75 3.25 8.31
C ASP A 164 12.33 4.68 8.68
N GLY A 165 11.02 4.94 8.73
CA GLY A 165 10.45 6.27 8.97
C GLY A 165 10.21 7.09 7.70
N GLU A 166 10.75 6.68 6.55
CA GLU A 166 10.52 7.34 5.26
C GLU A 166 9.74 6.48 4.27
N VAL A 167 10.00 5.17 4.26
CA VAL A 167 9.29 4.18 3.44
C VAL A 167 8.87 3.01 4.31
N THR A 168 7.73 2.41 3.97
CA THR A 168 7.23 1.22 4.63
C THR A 168 7.01 0.10 3.61
N ILE A 169 7.41 -1.11 3.96
CA ILE A 169 7.01 -2.34 3.27
C ILE A 169 6.11 -3.10 4.24
N LYS A 170 4.93 -3.52 3.79
CA LYS A 170 4.06 -4.37 4.60
C LYS A 170 3.88 -5.74 3.99
N PHE A 171 3.57 -6.71 4.84
CA PHE A 171 3.22 -8.07 4.46
C PHE A 171 1.84 -8.41 5.01
N HIS A 172 1.00 -9.03 4.18
CA HIS A 172 -0.32 -9.52 4.55
C HIS A 172 -0.65 -10.83 3.81
N PRO A 173 -1.55 -11.69 4.33
CA PRO A 173 -1.79 -13.03 3.76
C PRO A 173 -2.63 -13.04 2.48
N TYR A 174 -3.44 -12.00 2.25
CA TYR A 174 -4.41 -11.94 1.17
C TYR A 174 -4.27 -10.66 0.37
N THR A 175 -4.57 -10.75 -0.93
CA THR A 175 -4.76 -9.56 -1.76
C THR A 175 -5.99 -8.77 -1.30
N LEU A 176 -6.02 -7.46 -1.51
CA LEU A 176 -7.22 -6.66 -1.24
C LEU A 176 -8.43 -7.12 -2.06
N ARG A 177 -8.23 -7.64 -3.28
CA ARG A 177 -9.31 -8.22 -4.08
C ARG A 177 -9.93 -9.45 -3.40
N GLN A 178 -9.11 -10.35 -2.84
CA GLN A 178 -9.61 -11.50 -2.06
C GLN A 178 -10.37 -11.05 -0.81
N ILE A 179 -9.90 -10.01 -0.11
CA ILE A 179 -10.62 -9.45 1.04
C ILE A 179 -11.99 -8.92 0.61
N ILE A 180 -12.04 -8.07 -0.42
CA ILE A 180 -13.29 -7.49 -0.93
C ILE A 180 -14.26 -8.59 -1.40
N ASP A 181 -13.78 -9.59 -2.14
CA ASP A 181 -14.61 -10.69 -2.62
C ASP A 181 -15.17 -11.53 -1.47
N SER A 182 -14.43 -11.69 -0.38
CA SER A 182 -14.90 -12.38 0.82
C SER A 182 -16.01 -11.62 1.54
N GLU A 183 -15.95 -10.28 1.55
CA GLU A 183 -16.95 -9.42 2.18
C GLU A 183 -18.23 -9.31 1.34
N ARG A 184 -18.13 -9.42 0.01
CA ARG A 184 -19.29 -9.36 -0.90
C ARG A 184 -20.09 -10.66 -0.97
N ASN A 185 -19.43 -11.80 -0.80
CA ASN A 185 -20.01 -13.13 -1.04
C ASN A 185 -20.29 -13.92 0.26
N GLY A 186 -20.09 -13.32 1.44
CA GLY A 186 -20.27 -13.98 2.74
C GLY A 186 -21.39 -13.39 3.57
#